data_AF-A0A847ESC4-F1
#
_entry.id   AF-A0A847ESC4-F1
#
_cell.length_a   1.000
_cell.length_b   1.000
_cell.length_c   1.000
_cell.angle_alpha   90.00
_cell.angle_beta   90.00
_cell.angle_gamma   90.00
#
_symmetry.space_group_name_H-M   'P 1'
#
loop_
_entity.id
_entity.type
_entity.pdbx_description
1 polymer ?
#
loop_
_entity_poly.entity_id
_entity_poly.type
_entity_poly.pdbx_seq_one_letter_code
_entity_poly.pdbx_strand_id
1 'polypeptide(L)' 'ILEENRLKEISEIKGDYKLAGWGNQIRNYILHPYKLVKDLRSNLESSNPESILDGNIDKFLEAQLRIQ' A
#
# COMPACT_ATOMS: atom_id res chain seq x y z
N ILE A 1 4.16 -25.35 -21.36
CA ILE A 1 3.13 -24.49 -21.98
C ILE A 1 2.14 -23.90 -20.96
N LEU A 2 1.20 -24.66 -20.38
CA LEU A 2 0.19 -24.07 -19.47
C LEU A 2 0.81 -23.40 -18.22
N GLU A 3 1.75 -24.07 -17.56
CA GLU A 3 2.41 -23.50 -16.37
C GLU A 3 3.30 -22.29 -16.72
N GLU A 4 3.99 -22.34 -17.87
CA GLU A 4 4.80 -21.21 -18.35
C GLU A 4 3.94 -19.99 -18.68
N ASN A 5 2.76 -20.19 -19.28
CA ASN A 5 1.79 -19.12 -19.54
C ASN A 5 1.28 -18.53 -18.22
N ARG A 6 0.95 -19.37 -17.23
CA ARG A 6 0.53 -18.92 -15.90
C ARG A 6 1.61 -18.10 -15.19
N LEU A 7 2.87 -18.54 -15.27
CA LEU A 7 4.00 -17.81 -14.70
C LEU A 7 4.23 -16.46 -15.39
N LYS A 8 4.05 -16.39 -16.71
CA LYS A 8 4.10 -15.13 -17.46
C LYS A 8 3.00 -14.18 -17.03
N GLU A 9 1.75 -14.62 -16.99
CA GLU A 9 0.62 -13.81 -16.53
C GLU A 9 0.85 -13.27 -15.12
N ILE A 10 1.32 -14.12 -14.19
CA ILE A 10 1.66 -13.69 -12.83
C ILE A 10 2.77 -12.62 -12.85
N SER A 11 3.79 -12.79 -13.70
CA SER A 11 4.90 -11.83 -13.79
C SER A 11 4.44 -10.47 -14.34
N GLU A 12 3.54 -10.46 -15.33
CA GLU A 12 2.96 -9.26 -15.90
C GLU A 12 2.09 -8.53 -14.89
N ILE A 13 1.27 -9.25 -14.11
CA ILE A 13 0.43 -8.68 -13.04
C ILE A 13 1.30 -8.10 -11.92
N LYS A 14 2.39 -8.79 -11.54
CA LYS A 14 3.26 -8.36 -10.44
C LYS A 14 3.98 -7.05 -10.75
N GLY A 15 4.21 -6.76 -12.03
CA GLY A 15 4.91 -5.58 -12.51
C GLY A 15 6.36 -5.50 -12.01
N ASP A 16 6.89 -4.28 -11.99
CA ASP A 16 8.26 -4.03 -11.54
C ASP A 16 8.45 -4.41 -10.07
N TYR A 17 9.44 -5.26 -9.82
CA TYR A 17 9.84 -5.57 -8.45
C TYR A 17 10.41 -4.32 -7.76
N LYS A 18 9.75 -3.89 -6.67
CA LYS A 18 10.24 -2.82 -5.80
C LYS A 18 10.97 -3.41 -4.60
N LEU A 19 12.21 -2.97 -4.40
CA LEU A 19 13.01 -3.36 -3.24
C LEU A 19 12.35 -2.83 -1.96
N ALA A 20 12.21 -3.68 -0.94
CA ALA A 20 11.82 -3.26 0.40
C ALA A 20 12.98 -2.47 1.04
N GLY A 21 12.97 -1.16 0.83
CA GLY A 21 14.03 -0.25 1.28
C GLY A 21 13.55 1.19 1.35
N TRP A 22 14.43 2.06 1.85
CA TRP A 22 14.16 3.49 1.99
C TRP A 22 13.81 4.13 0.64
N GLY A 23 12.75 4.92 0.64
CA GLY A 23 12.25 5.63 -0.55
C GLY A 23 11.16 4.87 -1.32
N ASN A 24 10.95 3.57 -1.05
CA ASN A 24 9.92 2.76 -1.70
C ASN A 24 8.66 2.56 -0.83
N GLN A 25 8.61 3.15 0.36
CA GLN A 25 7.44 3.08 1.23
C GLN A 25 6.24 3.86 0.65
N ILE A 26 5.04 3.28 0.74
CA ILE A 26 3.80 3.94 0.28
C ILE A 26 3.02 4.61 1.42
N ARG A 27 3.24 4.20 2.67
CA ARG A 27 2.48 4.65 3.83
C ARG A 27 3.34 4.60 5.09
N ASN A 28 3.31 5.69 5.85
CA ASN A 28 3.98 5.80 7.14
C ASN A 28 2.99 5.46 8.25
N TYR A 29 3.34 4.52 9.11
CA TYR A 29 2.62 4.21 10.36
C TYR A 29 3.49 4.65 11.53
N ILE A 30 3.16 5.81 12.10
CA ILE A 30 3.86 6.38 13.25
C ILE A 30 3.05 6.05 14.49
N LEU A 31 3.39 4.97 15.18
CA LEU A 31 2.63 4.52 16.36
C LEU A 31 2.97 5.31 17.63
N HIS A 32 4.18 5.83 17.71
CA HIS A 32 4.63 6.70 18.80
C HIS A 32 5.54 7.80 18.26
N PRO A 33 5.51 9.01 18.85
CA PRO A 33 4.75 9.39 20.04
C PRO A 33 3.30 9.84 19.78
N TYR A 34 2.94 10.22 18.55
CA TYR A 34 1.68 10.93 18.26
C TYR A 34 0.64 10.16 17.43
N LYS A 35 0.82 8.84 17.19
CA LYS A 35 -0.17 7.98 16.52
C LYS A 35 -0.75 8.56 15.21
N LEU A 36 -0.01 8.46 14.11
CA LEU A 36 -0.40 8.95 12.79
C LEU A 36 -0.17 7.91 11.70
N VAL A 37 -1.15 7.72 10.83
CA VAL A 37 -0.99 6.98 9.57
C VAL A 37 -1.10 7.97 8.42
N LYS A 38 -0.08 8.03 7.56
CA LYS A 38 -0.05 8.92 6.39
C LYS A 38 0.24 8.12 5.13
N ASP A 39 -0.68 8.12 4.17
CA ASP A 39 -0.46 7.56 2.84
C ASP A 39 0.28 8.58 1.97
N LEU A 40 1.46 8.21 1.47
CA LEU A 40 2.33 9.10 0.70
C LEU A 40 1.88 9.25 -0.75
N ARG A 41 1.03 8.34 -1.25
CA ARG A 41 0.52 8.40 -2.62
C ARG A 41 -0.67 9.33 -2.72
N SER A 42 -1.54 9.33 -1.70
CA SER A 42 -2.78 10.12 -1.67
C SER A 42 -2.77 11.31 -0.73
N ASN A 43 -1.73 11.47 0.09
CA ASN A 43 -1.65 12.44 1.18
C ASN A 43 -2.78 12.32 2.23
N LEU A 44 -3.55 11.22 2.22
CA LEU A 44 -4.58 10.97 3.22
C LEU A 44 -3.93 10.60 4.56
N GLU A 45 -4.48 11.17 5.64
CA GLU A 45 -3.99 10.95 6.99
C GLU A 45 -5.09 10.38 7.91
N SER A 46 -4.70 9.57 8.89
CA SER A 46 -5.57 9.04 9.94
C SER A 46 -4.86 9.11 11.29
N SER A 47 -5.55 9.64 12.30
CA SER A 47 -5.06 9.74 13.68
C SER A 47 -5.36 8.50 14.53
N ASN A 48 -5.94 7.45 13.95
CA ASN A 48 -6.25 6.21 14.66
C ASN A 48 -5.55 5.00 14.00
N PRO A 49 -4.26 4.76 14.28
CA PRO A 49 -3.52 3.65 13.70
C PRO A 49 -4.09 2.27 14.04
N GLU A 50 -4.60 2.08 15.26
CA GLU A 50 -5.15 0.78 15.71
C GLU A 50 -6.28 0.34 14.78
N SER A 51 -7.23 1.24 14.51
CA SER A 51 -8.32 0.95 13.57
C SER A 51 -7.83 0.60 12.17
N ILE A 52 -6.72 1.20 11.71
CA ILE A 52 -6.17 0.89 10.39
C ILE A 52 -5.50 -0.48 10.40
N LEU A 53 -4.82 -0.83 11.49
CA LEU A 53 -4.22 -2.15 11.70
C LEU A 53 -5.30 -3.24 11.85
N ASP A 54 -6.46 -2.91 12.40
CA ASP A 54 -7.64 -3.78 12.47
C ASP A 54 -8.35 -3.98 11.11
N GLY A 55 -7.86 -3.34 10.04
CA GLY A 55 -8.31 -3.58 8.67
C GLY A 55 -9.20 -2.50 8.07
N ASN A 56 -9.49 -1.40 8.77
CA ASN A 56 -10.30 -0.29 8.22
C ASN A 56 -9.49 0.58 7.22
N ILE A 57 -9.02 -0.03 6.13
CA ILE A 57 -8.16 0.61 5.11
C ILE A 57 -8.92 1.11 3.88
N ASP A 58 -10.24 0.92 3.81
CA ASP A 58 -11.06 1.23 2.62
C ASP A 58 -10.88 2.66 2.13
N LYS A 59 -10.80 3.62 3.06
CA LYS A 59 -10.57 5.03 2.71
C LYS A 59 -9.27 5.25 1.95
N PHE A 60 -8.21 4.51 2.27
CA PHE A 60 -6.95 4.60 1.54
C PHE A 60 -7.01 3.90 0.18
N LEU A 61 -7.77 2.80 0.08
CA LEU A 61 -7.99 2.10 -1.18
C LEU A 61 -8.78 2.99 -2.15
N GLU A 62 -9.90 3.54 -1.71
CA GLU A 62 -10.70 4.48 -2.51
C GLU A 62 -9.90 5.70 -2.92
N ALA A 63 -9.10 6.28 -2.01
CA ALA A 63 -8.26 7.43 -2.34
C ALA A 63 -7.25 7.09 -3.43
N GLN A 64 -6.63 5.90 -3.39
CA GLN A 64 -5.71 5.45 -4.44
C GLN A 64 -6.43 5.27 -5.78
N LEU A 65 -7.61 4.66 -5.78
CA LEU A 65 -8.40 4.43 -7.01
C LEU A 65 -8.85 5.73 -7.66
N ARG A 66 -9.07 6.80 -6.89
CA ARG A 66 -9.47 8.13 -7.42
C ARG A 66 -8.30 8.92 -8.02
N ILE A 67 -7.07 8.63 -7.61
CA ILE A 67 -5.87 9.32 -8.09
C ILE A 67 -5.34 8.70 -9.39
N GLN A 68 -5.70 7.45 -9.64
CA GLN A 68 -5.23 6.65 -10.77
C GLN A 68 -5.91 7.01 -12.08
#